data_AF-Q1A5Z5-F1
#
_entry.id   AF-Q1A5Z5-F1
#
_cell.length_a   1.000
_cell.length_b   1.000
_cell.length_c   1.000
_cell.angle_alpha   90.00
_cell.angle_beta   90.00
_cell.angle_gamma   90.00
#
_symmetry.space_group_name_H-M   'P 1'
#
loop_
_entity.id
_entity.type
_entity.pdbx_description
1 polymer ?
#
loop_
_entity_poly.entity_id
_entity_poly.type
_entity_poly.pdbx_seq_one_letter_code
_entity_poly.pdbx_strand_id
1 'polypeptide(L)'
;SPGQRIEPRAAWMEGVEQEDPEFLEQQTRIAREKAQTYRGDLETLRGYFNQSAGGVHTLQVMYGCEVSPELRFLRGFYQVAYDGQDYIALDLETLTWRTAVPQDENTKHKWEAEEWKNYLEEECVLWLKKFLEMGKETLMRTDPPSARVTRHTAPRRKVTLRCRAQDFNPKEISLTWLKDGEEQPQDTEFFETRPAGDGTFQKWAAVQMTLGQEGRYTCRVQHKGLSEPLTLQWEPQSSSTWPITGGIAAVVLFLIAVIAGVGIWRRKHSGGKAADNVPAAGNDSAQGSDVSLIAKG
;
A
#
# COMPACT_ATOMS: atom_id res chain seq x y z
N SER A 1 0.63 -10.67 29.74
CA SER A 1 0.56 -12.13 29.93
C SER A 1 1.94 -12.72 29.74
N PRO A 2 2.37 -13.72 30.54
CA PRO A 2 3.75 -14.25 30.54
C PRO A 2 4.23 -14.76 29.16
N GLY A 3 3.30 -15.16 28.28
CA GLY A 3 3.62 -15.59 26.92
C GLY A 3 3.62 -14.49 25.85
N GLN A 4 3.28 -13.24 26.19
CA GLN A 4 3.24 -12.15 25.22
C GLN A 4 4.67 -11.66 24.89
N ARG A 5 4.91 -11.47 23.59
CA ARG A 5 6.15 -10.99 23.00
C ARG A 5 5.84 -9.96 21.93
N ILE A 6 6.80 -9.10 21.64
CA ILE A 6 6.71 -8.24 20.46
C ILE A 6 6.88 -9.09 19.21
N GLU A 7 6.10 -8.77 18.19
CA GLU A 7 6.14 -9.42 16.88
C GLU A 7 6.49 -8.38 15.81
N PRO A 8 7.46 -8.65 14.93
CA PRO A 8 7.73 -7.79 13.79
C PRO A 8 6.52 -7.76 12.85
N ARG A 9 6.25 -6.58 12.26
CA ARG A 9 5.15 -6.37 11.30
C ARG A 9 5.62 -5.91 9.92
N ALA A 10 6.93 -5.85 9.72
CA ALA A 10 7.54 -5.46 8.45
C ALA A 10 8.70 -6.40 8.13
N ALA A 11 8.85 -6.78 6.86
CA ALA A 11 9.86 -7.76 6.42
C ALA A 11 11.30 -7.29 6.72
N TRP A 12 11.58 -5.99 6.61
CA TRP A 12 12.91 -5.43 6.90
C TRP A 12 13.33 -5.53 8.37
N MET A 13 12.44 -5.90 9.29
CA MET A 13 12.80 -6.21 10.68
C MET A 13 13.70 -7.45 10.79
N GLU A 14 13.65 -8.37 9.83
CA GLU A 14 14.54 -9.54 9.80
C GLU A 14 16.01 -9.12 9.83
N GLY A 15 16.36 -8.04 9.13
CA GLY A 15 17.73 -7.55 9.16
C GLY A 15 18.10 -6.91 10.50
N VAL A 16 17.15 -6.25 11.19
CA VAL A 16 17.40 -5.71 12.54
C VAL A 16 17.71 -6.85 13.50
N GLU A 17 16.98 -7.97 13.42
CA GLU A 17 17.21 -9.16 14.24
C GLU A 17 18.55 -9.85 13.91
N GLN A 18 19.03 -9.75 12.67
CA GLN A 18 20.36 -10.26 12.30
C GLN A 18 21.49 -9.40 12.87
N GLU A 19 21.34 -8.08 12.87
CA GLU A 19 22.34 -7.16 13.43
C GLU A 19 22.33 -7.11 14.96
N ASP A 20 21.15 -7.24 15.57
CA ASP A 20 20.95 -7.24 17.01
C ASP A 20 19.97 -8.36 17.42
N PRO A 21 20.48 -9.59 17.65
CA PRO A 21 19.65 -10.74 18.01
C PRO A 21 18.90 -10.59 19.34
N GLU A 22 19.35 -9.68 20.22
CA GLU A 22 18.73 -9.43 21.52
C GLU A 22 17.63 -8.35 21.44
N PHE A 23 17.53 -7.64 20.31
CA PHE A 23 16.60 -6.52 20.12
C PHE A 23 15.15 -6.88 20.52
N LEU A 24 14.60 -7.96 19.96
CA LEU A 24 13.21 -8.34 20.22
C LEU A 24 12.97 -8.75 21.68
N GLU A 25 13.95 -9.39 22.31
CA GLU A 25 13.85 -9.77 23.72
C GLU A 25 13.87 -8.53 24.62
N GLN A 26 14.78 -7.59 24.35
CA GLN A 26 14.87 -6.32 25.04
C GLN A 26 13.57 -5.51 24.89
N GLN A 27 13.06 -5.36 23.67
CA GLN A 27 11.80 -4.66 23.42
C GLN A 27 10.63 -5.37 24.11
N THR A 28 10.63 -6.71 24.14
CA THR A 28 9.60 -7.49 24.85
C THR A 28 9.65 -7.22 26.35
N ARG A 29 10.83 -7.11 26.96
CA ARG A 29 10.96 -6.77 28.39
C ARG A 29 10.42 -5.37 28.67
N ILE A 30 10.83 -4.38 27.87
CA ILE A 30 10.35 -2.99 27.98
C ILE A 30 8.81 -2.92 27.87
N ALA A 31 8.22 -3.62 26.89
CA ALA A 31 6.78 -3.63 26.70
C ALA A 31 6.03 -4.24 27.90
N ARG A 32 6.61 -5.25 28.56
CA ARG A 32 6.02 -5.85 29.78
C ARG A 32 6.06 -4.88 30.96
N GLU A 33 7.18 -4.21 31.16
CA GLU A 33 7.34 -3.19 32.19
C GLU A 33 6.34 -2.04 31.97
N LYS A 34 6.26 -1.50 30.74
CA LYS A 34 5.29 -0.45 30.39
C LYS A 34 3.84 -0.90 30.59
N ALA A 35 3.50 -2.14 30.26
CA ALA A 35 2.15 -2.66 30.49
C ALA A 35 1.77 -2.71 31.98
N GLN A 36 2.74 -2.94 32.87
CA GLN A 36 2.52 -2.84 34.33
C GLN A 36 2.39 -1.39 34.78
N THR A 37 3.26 -0.50 34.29
CA THR A 37 3.18 0.95 34.57
C THR A 37 1.82 1.51 34.17
N TYR A 38 1.39 1.29 32.92
CA TYR A 38 0.11 1.80 32.42
C TYR A 38 -1.11 1.26 33.16
N ARG A 39 -1.02 0.03 33.71
CA ARG A 39 -2.07 -0.49 34.60
C ARG A 39 -2.14 0.32 35.90
N GLY A 40 -0.99 0.64 36.50
CA GLY A 40 -0.93 1.50 37.67
C GLY A 40 -1.44 2.91 37.37
N ASP A 41 -1.03 3.49 36.24
CA ASP A 41 -1.46 4.83 35.81
C ASP A 41 -2.97 4.90 35.63
N LEU A 42 -3.60 3.88 35.02
CA LEU A 42 -5.06 3.80 34.89
C LEU A 42 -5.79 3.82 36.24
N GLU A 43 -5.27 3.11 37.25
CA GLU A 43 -5.84 3.08 38.60
C GLU A 43 -5.69 4.43 39.30
N THR A 44 -4.53 5.07 39.14
CA THR A 44 -4.25 6.42 39.66
C THR A 44 -5.17 7.47 39.04
N LEU A 45 -5.29 7.48 37.70
CA LEU A 45 -6.14 8.43 36.98
C LEU A 45 -7.61 8.25 37.34
N ARG A 46 -8.09 7.00 37.45
CA ARG A 46 -9.46 6.73 37.91
C ARG A 46 -9.72 7.35 39.30
N GLY A 47 -8.74 7.28 40.19
CA GLY A 47 -8.78 7.92 41.51
C GLY A 47 -8.83 9.45 41.41
N TYR A 48 -7.96 10.06 40.61
CA TYR A 48 -7.91 11.51 40.42
C TYR A 48 -9.21 12.07 39.85
N PHE A 49 -9.84 11.38 38.91
CA PHE A 49 -11.13 11.77 38.34
C PHE A 49 -12.35 11.31 39.16
N ASN A 50 -12.14 10.71 40.34
CA ASN A 50 -13.19 10.20 41.23
C ASN A 50 -14.19 9.25 40.52
N GLN A 51 -13.69 8.43 39.60
CA GLN A 51 -14.50 7.53 38.79
C GLN A 51 -14.74 6.19 39.49
N SER A 52 -15.86 5.54 39.18
CA SER A 52 -16.25 4.27 39.81
C SER A 52 -15.33 3.11 39.39
N ALA A 53 -15.07 2.17 40.32
CA ALA A 53 -14.20 1.01 40.08
C ALA A 53 -14.66 0.07 38.93
N GLY A 54 -15.97 0.07 38.60
CA GLY A 54 -16.52 -0.73 37.50
C GLY A 54 -16.46 -0.07 36.12
N GLY A 55 -15.88 1.14 36.01
CA GLY A 55 -15.74 1.86 34.74
C GLY A 55 -14.69 1.23 33.84
N VAL A 56 -14.92 1.32 32.52
CA VAL A 56 -13.92 0.97 31.50
C VAL A 56 -13.26 2.26 31.04
N HIS A 57 -11.95 2.36 31.26
CA HIS A 57 -11.15 3.54 30.95
C HIS A 57 -10.04 3.20 29.96
N THR A 58 -9.63 4.19 29.18
CA THR A 58 -8.58 4.03 28.16
C THR A 58 -7.44 5.00 28.40
N LEU A 59 -6.21 4.49 28.39
CA LEU A 59 -4.99 5.28 28.37
C LEU A 59 -4.30 5.10 27.02
N GLN A 60 -3.99 6.20 26.34
CA GLN A 60 -3.29 6.21 25.06
C GLN A 60 -2.00 6.99 25.22
N VAL A 61 -0.88 6.39 24.84
CA VAL A 61 0.45 7.02 24.94
C VAL A 61 1.06 7.08 23.55
N MET A 62 1.52 8.26 23.16
CA MET A 62 2.16 8.53 21.88
C MET A 62 3.49 9.24 22.12
N TYR A 63 4.59 8.62 21.72
CA TYR A 63 5.92 9.23 21.78
C TYR A 63 6.77 8.84 20.57
N GLY A 64 7.72 9.70 20.23
CA GLY A 64 8.60 9.50 19.09
C GLY A 64 9.40 10.75 18.73
N CYS A 65 10.31 10.60 17.78
CA CYS A 65 11.14 11.66 17.24
C CYS A 65 10.94 11.77 15.73
N GLU A 66 11.14 12.98 15.21
CA GLU A 66 11.20 13.27 13.78
C GLU A 66 12.61 13.74 13.43
N VAL A 67 13.05 13.34 12.24
CA VAL A 67 14.37 13.69 11.72
C VAL A 67 14.27 14.38 10.37
N SER A 68 15.26 15.21 10.06
CA SER A 68 15.41 15.87 8.76
C SER A 68 15.80 14.85 7.68
N PRO A 69 15.76 15.23 6.39
CA PRO A 69 16.30 14.41 5.31
C PRO A 69 17.78 14.01 5.53
N GLU A 70 18.55 14.82 6.24
CA GLU A 70 19.95 14.56 6.65
C GLU A 70 20.05 13.73 7.95
N LEU A 71 18.92 13.16 8.41
CA LEU A 71 18.81 12.32 9.60
C LEU A 71 19.24 13.04 10.88
N ARG A 72 18.98 14.34 10.99
CA ARG A 72 19.21 15.13 12.21
C ARG A 72 17.92 15.30 12.98
N PHE A 73 17.99 15.30 14.31
CA PHE A 73 16.83 15.55 15.16
C PHE A 73 16.12 16.87 14.78
N LEU A 74 14.79 16.81 14.61
CA LEU A 74 13.94 17.98 14.36
C LEU A 74 13.03 18.27 15.54
N ARG A 75 12.26 17.28 15.98
CA ARG A 75 11.40 17.38 17.16
C ARG A 75 11.23 16.04 17.83
N GLY A 76 10.93 16.07 19.12
CA GLY A 76 10.45 14.92 19.88
C GLY A 76 9.08 15.22 20.44
N PHE A 77 8.30 14.19 20.71
CA PHE A 77 7.02 14.31 21.38
C PHE A 77 6.82 13.15 22.34
N TYR A 78 6.15 13.43 23.46
CA TYR A 78 5.59 12.45 24.37
C TYR A 78 4.26 13.01 24.88
N GLN A 79 3.17 12.31 24.60
CA GLN A 79 1.81 12.75 24.89
C GLN A 79 0.98 11.57 25.39
N VAL A 80 0.09 11.86 26.33
CA VAL A 80 -0.82 10.91 26.94
C VAL A 80 -2.23 11.45 26.85
N ALA A 81 -3.15 10.61 26.42
CA ALA A 81 -4.59 10.87 26.44
C ALA A 81 -5.30 9.86 27.35
N TYR A 82 -6.33 10.34 28.05
CA TYR A 82 -7.17 9.57 28.95
C TYR A 82 -8.63 9.67 28.50
N ASP A 83 -9.29 8.53 28.31
CA ASP A 83 -10.67 8.44 27.80
C ASP A 83 -10.90 9.26 26.50
N GLY A 84 -9.88 9.29 25.64
CA GLY A 84 -9.91 9.97 24.35
C GLY A 84 -9.67 11.48 24.41
N GLN A 85 -9.33 12.04 25.58
CA GLN A 85 -8.99 13.45 25.74
C GLN A 85 -7.51 13.62 26.10
N ASP A 86 -6.89 14.67 25.56
CA ASP A 86 -5.52 15.03 25.92
C ASP A 86 -5.41 15.22 27.43
N TYR A 87 -4.40 14.61 28.04
CA TYR A 87 -4.19 14.63 29.48
C TYR A 87 -2.88 15.33 29.85
N ILE A 88 -1.75 14.81 29.37
CA ILE A 88 -0.42 15.37 29.67
C ILE A 88 0.52 15.24 28.47
N ALA A 89 1.35 16.27 28.26
CA ALA A 89 2.36 16.30 27.20
C ALA A 89 3.69 16.85 27.73
N LEU A 90 4.80 16.28 27.27
CA LEU A 90 6.15 16.76 27.59
C LEU A 90 6.49 17.95 26.71
N ASP A 91 6.84 19.07 27.34
CA ASP A 91 7.48 20.21 26.71
C ASP A 91 9.01 20.05 26.80
N LEU A 92 9.64 19.72 25.67
CA LEU A 92 11.08 19.48 25.58
C LEU A 92 11.93 20.76 25.67
N GLU A 93 11.34 21.94 25.45
CA GLU A 93 12.05 23.21 25.55
C GLU A 93 12.20 23.62 27.01
N THR A 94 11.13 23.49 27.79
CA THR A 94 11.12 23.88 29.21
C THR A 94 11.42 22.73 30.16
N LEU A 95 11.42 21.48 29.66
CA LEU A 95 11.53 20.25 30.45
C LEU A 95 10.46 20.17 31.53
N THR A 96 9.25 20.56 31.16
CA THR A 96 8.07 20.52 32.01
C THR A 96 6.97 19.66 31.38
N TRP A 97 6.10 19.15 32.22
CA TRP A 97 4.92 18.42 31.77
C TRP A 97 3.72 19.35 31.78
N ARG A 98 3.13 19.57 30.61
CA ARG A 98 1.92 20.39 30.46
C ARG A 98 0.70 19.49 30.58
N THR A 99 -0.16 19.77 31.55
CA THR A 99 -1.42 19.06 31.73
C THR A 99 -2.57 19.85 31.11
N ALA A 100 -3.54 19.13 30.53
CA ALA A 100 -4.80 19.73 30.08
C ALA A 100 -5.79 19.92 31.25
N VAL A 101 -5.51 19.30 32.40
CA VAL A 101 -6.35 19.33 33.59
C VAL A 101 -5.67 20.18 34.67
N PRO A 102 -6.22 21.36 35.03
CA PRO A 102 -5.60 22.29 35.98
C PRO A 102 -5.42 21.71 37.40
N GLN A 103 -6.21 20.70 37.76
CA GLN A 103 -6.11 20.04 39.07
C GLN A 103 -4.93 19.08 39.18
N ASP A 104 -4.21 18.83 38.08
CA ASP A 104 -3.15 17.81 37.98
C ASP A 104 -1.77 18.42 37.63
N GLU A 105 -1.58 19.72 37.86
CA GLU A 105 -0.42 20.51 37.38
C GLU A 105 0.98 20.02 37.83
N ASN A 106 1.14 18.92 38.57
CA ASN A 106 2.48 18.50 39.00
C ASN A 106 2.65 17.03 39.43
N THR A 107 2.19 16.07 38.63
CA THR A 107 2.36 14.64 38.99
C THR A 107 3.71 14.04 38.53
N LYS A 108 4.41 14.65 37.55
CA LYS A 108 5.71 14.14 37.05
C LYS A 108 6.89 15.05 37.37
N HIS A 109 8.00 14.45 37.77
CA HIS A 109 9.20 15.17 38.18
C HIS A 109 10.13 15.51 37.01
N LYS A 110 10.97 16.54 37.20
CA LYS A 110 11.93 17.04 36.19
C LYS A 110 12.93 15.98 35.70
N TRP A 111 13.38 15.09 36.57
CA TRP A 111 14.34 14.04 36.19
C TRP A 111 13.76 13.09 35.11
N GLU A 112 12.45 12.81 35.14
CA GLU A 112 11.79 12.03 34.09
C GLU A 112 11.76 12.79 32.76
N ALA A 113 11.56 14.11 32.79
CA ALA A 113 11.59 14.94 31.60
C ALA A 113 12.98 14.93 30.95
N GLU A 114 14.05 14.98 31.76
CA GLU A 114 15.44 14.88 31.30
C GLU A 114 15.76 13.51 30.69
N GLU A 115 15.30 12.42 31.32
CA GLU A 115 15.44 11.06 30.77
C GLU A 115 14.74 10.91 29.41
N TRP A 116 13.49 11.40 29.30
CA TRP A 116 12.76 11.36 28.03
C TRP A 116 13.39 12.24 26.96
N LYS A 117 13.95 13.41 27.32
CA LYS A 117 14.70 14.24 26.37
C LYS A 117 15.86 13.45 25.78
N ASN A 118 16.67 12.79 26.62
CA ASN A 118 17.80 11.99 26.15
C ASN A 118 17.37 10.89 25.19
N TYR A 119 16.33 10.13 25.56
CA TYR A 119 15.77 9.09 24.70
C TYR A 119 15.29 9.67 23.35
N LEU A 120 14.55 10.77 23.35
CA LEU A 120 13.94 11.35 22.15
C LEU A 120 14.97 11.99 21.21
N GLU A 121 16.00 12.65 21.75
CA GLU A 121 17.03 13.34 20.98
C GLU A 121 18.13 12.40 20.47
N GLU A 122 18.46 11.34 21.23
CA GLU A 122 19.58 10.45 20.91
C GLU A 122 19.12 9.06 20.48
N GLU A 123 18.55 8.28 21.40
CA GLU A 123 18.26 6.86 21.17
C GLU A 123 17.23 6.66 20.07
N CYS A 124 16.15 7.44 20.08
CA CYS A 124 15.11 7.41 19.06
C CYS A 124 15.69 7.72 17.67
N VAL A 125 16.54 8.73 17.56
CA VAL A 125 17.19 9.13 16.31
C VAL A 125 18.15 8.04 15.82
N LEU A 126 18.90 7.42 16.74
CA LEU A 126 19.81 6.33 16.43
C LEU A 126 19.06 5.12 15.87
N TRP A 127 17.97 4.71 16.52
CA TRP A 127 17.15 3.59 16.05
C TRP A 127 16.42 3.91 14.75
N LEU A 128 15.89 5.12 14.59
CA LEU A 128 15.23 5.54 13.37
C LEU A 128 16.19 5.49 12.17
N LYS A 129 17.45 5.91 12.34
CA LYS A 129 18.50 5.79 11.31
C LYS A 129 18.71 4.34 10.90
N LYS A 130 18.85 3.43 11.87
CA LYS A 130 19.01 2.00 11.59
C LYS A 130 17.81 1.44 10.82
N PHE A 131 16.58 1.73 11.27
CA PHE A 131 15.37 1.24 10.59
C PHE A 131 15.23 1.79 9.17
N LEU A 132 15.62 3.05 8.94
CA LEU A 132 15.61 3.64 7.60
C LEU A 132 16.66 3.02 6.67
N GLU A 133 17.82 2.62 7.19
CA GLU A 133 18.83 1.90 6.40
C GLU A 133 18.33 0.48 6.06
N MET A 134 17.85 -0.27 7.05
CA MET A 134 17.36 -1.63 6.86
C MET A 134 16.11 -1.70 5.98
N GLY A 135 15.20 -0.74 6.14
CA GLY A 135 13.94 -0.64 5.43
C GLY A 135 14.00 0.25 4.20
N LYS A 136 15.16 0.70 3.73
CA LYS A 136 15.32 1.75 2.71
C LYS A 136 14.44 1.54 1.48
N GLU A 137 14.50 0.35 0.89
CA GLU A 137 13.73 0.00 -0.32
C GLU A 137 12.21 0.02 -0.10
N THR A 138 11.75 -0.19 1.14
CA THR A 138 10.31 -0.22 1.47
C THR A 138 9.80 1.13 2.00
N LEU A 139 10.56 1.77 2.89
CA LEU A 139 10.14 2.99 3.61
C LEU A 139 10.33 4.25 2.76
N MET A 140 11.35 4.27 1.89
CA MET A 140 11.69 5.43 1.07
C MET A 140 11.19 5.29 -0.38
N ARG A 141 10.45 4.22 -0.70
CA ARG A 141 9.85 4.04 -2.03
C ARG A 141 8.86 5.15 -2.34
N THR A 142 8.80 5.53 -3.60
CA THR A 142 7.81 6.48 -4.08
C THR A 142 7.03 5.83 -5.21
N ASP A 143 5.83 5.38 -4.90
CA ASP A 143 4.97 4.66 -5.84
C ASP A 143 3.90 5.64 -6.36
N PRO A 144 3.84 5.90 -7.69
CA PRO A 144 2.85 6.80 -8.26
C PRO A 144 1.43 6.20 -8.19
N PRO A 145 0.39 7.04 -8.05
CA PRO A 145 -0.99 6.58 -8.00
C PRO A 145 -1.49 6.03 -9.32
N SER A 146 -2.13 4.86 -9.26
CA SER A 146 -3.06 4.42 -10.29
C SER A 146 -4.38 5.16 -10.11
N ALA A 147 -4.68 6.07 -11.04
CA ALA A 147 -5.83 6.96 -10.93
C ALA A 147 -6.84 6.79 -12.08
N ARG A 148 -8.14 6.84 -11.74
CA ARG A 148 -9.23 6.69 -12.71
C ARG A 148 -10.47 7.47 -12.30
N VAL A 149 -11.28 7.86 -13.28
CA VAL A 149 -12.59 8.49 -13.07
C VAL A 149 -13.70 7.51 -13.41
N THR A 150 -14.65 7.36 -12.49
CA THR A 150 -15.84 6.51 -12.67
C THR A 150 -17.11 7.33 -12.61
N ARG A 151 -18.12 6.93 -13.38
CA ARG A 151 -19.40 7.61 -13.48
C ARG A 151 -20.51 6.80 -12.82
N HIS A 152 -21.27 7.44 -11.94
CA HIS A 152 -22.45 6.88 -11.30
C HIS A 152 -23.66 7.73 -11.64
N THR A 153 -24.70 7.12 -12.21
CA THR A 153 -25.96 7.82 -12.53
C THR A 153 -26.88 7.78 -11.32
N ALA A 154 -27.45 8.92 -10.95
CA ALA A 154 -28.44 9.05 -9.89
C ALA A 154 -29.81 9.45 -10.47
N PRO A 155 -30.92 9.25 -9.74
CA PRO A 155 -32.23 9.73 -10.15
C PRO A 155 -32.25 11.25 -10.41
N ARG A 156 -33.26 11.74 -11.13
CA ARG A 156 -33.47 13.17 -11.45
C ARG A 156 -32.35 13.81 -12.31
N ARG A 157 -31.81 13.06 -13.29
CA ARG A 157 -30.78 13.55 -14.23
C ARG A 157 -29.50 14.07 -13.55
N LYS A 158 -29.19 13.52 -12.37
CA LYS A 158 -27.95 13.79 -11.65
C LYS A 158 -26.92 12.72 -11.98
N VAL A 159 -25.68 13.13 -12.09
CA VAL A 159 -24.52 12.26 -12.28
C VAL A 159 -23.53 12.57 -11.19
N THR A 160 -22.84 11.54 -10.69
CA THR A 160 -21.71 11.67 -9.80
C THR A 160 -20.48 11.12 -10.50
N LEU A 161 -19.44 11.94 -10.62
CA LEU A 161 -18.13 11.49 -11.05
C LEU A 161 -17.28 11.26 -9.82
N ARG A 162 -16.57 10.13 -9.78
CA ARG A 162 -15.65 9.78 -8.69
C ARG A 162 -14.27 9.52 -9.25
N CYS A 163 -13.33 10.35 -8.82
CA CYS A 163 -11.91 10.20 -9.06
C CYS A 163 -11.31 9.34 -7.94
N ARG A 164 -10.72 8.22 -8.30
CA ARG A 164 -10.07 7.28 -7.38
C ARG A 164 -8.58 7.25 -7.69
N ALA A 165 -7.75 7.35 -6.65
CA ALA A 165 -6.32 7.11 -6.69
C ALA A 165 -6.01 5.93 -5.75
N GLN A 166 -5.24 4.95 -6.23
CA GLN A 166 -4.91 3.72 -5.51
C GLN A 166 -3.42 3.40 -5.71
N ASP A 167 -2.91 2.48 -4.90
CA ASP A 167 -1.58 1.86 -5.04
C ASP A 167 -0.41 2.87 -4.98
N PHE A 168 -0.55 3.95 -4.21
CA PHE A 168 0.48 4.99 -4.08
C PHE A 168 1.16 5.01 -2.72
N ASN A 169 2.40 5.52 -2.69
CA ASN A 169 3.17 5.82 -1.48
C ASN A 169 4.10 7.02 -1.75
N PRO A 170 4.22 8.03 -0.87
CA PRO A 170 3.68 8.13 0.49
C PRO A 170 2.20 8.56 0.53
N LYS A 171 1.62 8.65 1.74
CA LYS A 171 0.19 8.93 1.97
C LYS A 171 -0.26 10.32 1.49
N GLU A 172 0.66 11.26 1.39
CA GLU A 172 0.40 12.64 0.99
C GLU A 172 0.05 12.71 -0.49
N ILE A 173 -1.22 12.98 -0.79
CA ILE A 173 -1.76 13.10 -2.15
C ILE A 173 -2.84 14.19 -2.17
N SER A 174 -2.97 14.90 -3.30
CA SER A 174 -4.05 15.87 -3.53
C SER A 174 -4.90 15.44 -4.72
N LEU A 175 -6.21 15.41 -4.53
CA LEU A 175 -7.23 15.14 -5.56
C LEU A 175 -8.15 16.36 -5.64
N THR A 176 -8.11 17.07 -6.77
CA THR A 176 -8.88 18.31 -6.98
C THR A 176 -9.78 18.18 -8.19
N TRP A 177 -11.08 18.48 -8.02
CA TRP A 177 -11.98 18.62 -9.16
C TRP A 177 -11.90 20.03 -9.74
N LEU A 178 -11.77 20.10 -11.06
CA LEU A 178 -11.80 21.33 -11.84
C LEU A 178 -13.03 21.29 -12.75
N LYS A 179 -13.74 22.41 -12.85
CA LYS A 179 -14.81 22.62 -13.82
C LYS A 179 -14.39 23.73 -14.76
N ASP A 180 -14.24 23.43 -16.04
CA ASP A 180 -13.72 24.37 -17.06
C ASP A 180 -12.39 25.04 -16.65
N GLY A 181 -11.57 24.32 -15.86
CA GLY A 181 -10.29 24.80 -15.34
C GLY A 181 -10.33 25.42 -13.94
N GLU A 182 -11.51 25.66 -13.36
CA GLU A 182 -11.66 26.27 -12.03
C GLU A 182 -11.92 25.24 -10.93
N GLU A 183 -11.24 25.36 -9.78
CA GLU A 183 -11.39 24.45 -8.64
C GLU A 183 -12.79 24.49 -8.03
N GLN A 184 -13.33 23.30 -7.70
CA GLN A 184 -14.67 23.13 -7.14
C GLN A 184 -14.65 22.56 -5.71
N PRO A 185 -14.13 23.27 -4.70
CA PRO A 185 -13.98 22.73 -3.36
C PRO A 185 -15.31 22.47 -2.63
N GLN A 186 -16.33 23.31 -2.85
CA GLN A 186 -17.61 23.23 -2.11
C GLN A 186 -18.51 22.09 -2.59
N ASP A 187 -18.40 21.70 -3.86
CA ASP A 187 -19.21 20.64 -4.47
C ASP A 187 -18.52 19.26 -4.44
N THR A 188 -17.37 19.17 -3.77
CA THR A 188 -16.56 17.96 -3.71
C THR A 188 -16.74 17.22 -2.39
N GLU A 189 -17.25 16.01 -2.46
CA GLU A 189 -17.18 15.04 -1.37
C GLU A 189 -15.81 14.34 -1.41
N PHE A 190 -15.00 14.50 -0.36
CA PHE A 190 -13.70 13.85 -0.25
C PHE A 190 -13.68 12.82 0.86
N PHE A 191 -12.89 11.77 0.66
CA PHE A 191 -12.60 10.79 1.70
C PHE A 191 -11.13 10.92 2.10
N GLU A 192 -10.87 10.74 3.39
CA GLU A 192 -9.51 10.71 3.92
C GLU A 192 -8.69 9.59 3.26
N THR A 193 -7.38 9.80 3.19
CA THR A 193 -6.46 8.80 2.68
C THR A 193 -6.47 7.59 3.62
N ARG A 194 -6.60 6.39 3.07
CA ARG A 194 -6.65 5.14 3.85
C ARG A 194 -5.55 4.20 3.43
N PRO A 195 -4.98 3.40 4.36
CA PRO A 195 -4.09 2.31 4.00
C PRO A 195 -4.84 1.23 3.19
N ALA A 196 -4.15 0.61 2.23
CA ALA A 196 -4.69 -0.52 1.44
C ALA A 196 -4.38 -1.89 2.08
N GLY A 197 -3.43 -1.96 3.01
CA GLY A 197 -3.04 -3.17 3.74
C GLY A 197 -1.74 -3.83 3.26
N ASP A 198 -1.24 -3.42 2.09
CA ASP A 198 0.02 -3.87 1.46
C ASP A 198 1.14 -2.82 1.55
N GLY A 199 0.97 -1.84 2.45
CA GLY A 199 1.88 -0.70 2.58
C GLY A 199 1.69 0.41 1.54
N THR A 200 0.62 0.36 0.73
CA THR A 200 0.19 1.47 -0.14
C THR A 200 -1.06 2.16 0.41
N PHE A 201 -1.47 3.25 -0.25
CA PHE A 201 -2.60 4.08 0.13
C PHE A 201 -3.64 4.20 -0.98
N GLN A 202 -4.85 4.56 -0.58
CA GLN A 202 -5.96 4.86 -1.47
C GLN A 202 -6.70 6.12 -1.02
N LYS A 203 -7.21 6.90 -1.98
CA LYS A 203 -8.03 8.10 -1.75
C LYS A 203 -9.02 8.28 -2.89
N TRP A 204 -10.15 8.92 -2.61
CA TRP A 204 -11.07 9.33 -3.66
C TRP A 204 -11.77 10.64 -3.35
N ALA A 205 -12.19 11.31 -4.42
CA ALA A 205 -12.98 12.53 -4.39
C ALA A 205 -14.12 12.42 -5.41
N ALA A 206 -15.31 12.88 -5.06
CA ALA A 206 -16.49 12.84 -5.92
C ALA A 206 -17.12 14.22 -6.05
N VAL A 207 -17.68 14.50 -7.23
CA VAL A 207 -18.45 15.70 -7.51
C VAL A 207 -19.79 15.28 -8.10
N GLN A 208 -20.85 16.04 -7.82
CA GLN A 208 -22.18 15.84 -8.40
C GLN A 208 -22.47 16.92 -9.44
N MET A 209 -23.10 16.53 -10.55
CA MET A 209 -23.41 17.43 -11.65
C MET A 209 -24.70 17.03 -12.36
N THR A 210 -25.10 17.86 -13.33
CA THR A 210 -26.21 17.54 -14.23
C THR A 210 -25.71 16.66 -15.37
N LEU A 211 -26.56 15.73 -15.82
CA LEU A 211 -26.31 14.92 -17.01
C LEU A 211 -25.96 15.80 -18.22
N GLY A 212 -24.89 15.44 -18.94
CA GLY A 212 -24.38 16.17 -20.11
C GLY A 212 -23.26 17.16 -19.79
N GLN A 213 -22.95 17.40 -18.51
CA GLN A 213 -21.86 18.28 -18.09
C GLN A 213 -20.56 17.53 -17.80
N GLU A 214 -20.53 16.20 -17.91
CA GLU A 214 -19.39 15.37 -17.48
C GLU A 214 -18.06 15.82 -18.11
N GLY A 215 -18.05 16.18 -19.39
CA GLY A 215 -16.83 16.59 -20.12
C GLY A 215 -16.24 17.93 -19.67
N ARG A 216 -16.99 18.73 -18.88
CA ARG A 216 -16.48 19.99 -18.30
C ARG A 216 -15.66 19.76 -17.03
N TYR A 217 -15.74 18.56 -16.45
CA TYR A 217 -15.09 18.24 -15.20
C TYR A 217 -13.81 17.43 -15.45
N THR A 218 -12.72 17.85 -14.83
CA THR A 218 -11.46 17.12 -14.80
C THR A 218 -11.00 16.90 -13.37
N CYS A 219 -10.41 15.74 -13.08
CA CYS A 219 -9.76 15.46 -11.81
C CYS A 219 -8.25 15.67 -11.96
N ARG A 220 -7.68 16.57 -11.18
CA ARG A 220 -6.25 16.78 -11.06
C ARG A 220 -5.71 16.01 -9.87
N VAL A 221 -4.73 15.14 -10.09
CA VAL A 221 -4.07 14.33 -9.06
C VAL A 221 -2.61 14.77 -8.94
N GLN A 222 -2.21 15.17 -7.74
CA GLN A 222 -0.83 15.56 -7.42
C GLN A 222 -0.28 14.63 -6.35
N HIS A 223 0.89 14.05 -6.62
CA HIS A 223 1.58 13.12 -5.73
C HIS A 223 3.08 13.18 -6.01
N LYS A 224 3.91 12.95 -4.99
CA LYS A 224 5.38 13.00 -5.10
C LYS A 224 5.95 12.00 -6.12
N GLY A 225 5.28 10.88 -6.35
CA GLY A 225 5.67 9.88 -7.33
C GLY A 225 5.38 10.25 -8.78
N LEU A 226 4.68 11.34 -9.03
CA LEU A 226 4.38 11.83 -10.37
C LEU A 226 5.35 12.95 -10.75
N SER A 227 5.94 12.86 -11.95
CA SER A 227 6.76 13.95 -12.50
C SER A 227 5.92 15.18 -12.84
N GLU A 228 4.67 14.96 -13.26
CA GLU A 228 3.68 16.00 -13.56
C GLU A 228 2.30 15.60 -13.01
N PRO A 229 1.44 16.55 -12.62
CA PRO A 229 0.10 16.25 -12.16
C PRO A 229 -0.71 15.48 -13.22
N LEU A 230 -1.38 14.40 -12.83
CA LEU A 230 -2.29 13.69 -13.72
C LEU A 230 -3.59 14.51 -13.85
N THR A 231 -4.07 14.69 -15.08
CA THR A 231 -5.38 15.29 -15.35
C THR A 231 -6.26 14.25 -16.03
N LEU A 232 -7.31 13.83 -15.34
CA LEU A 232 -8.19 12.76 -15.78
C LEU A 232 -9.58 13.30 -16.09
N GLN A 233 -10.13 12.92 -17.24
CA GLN A 233 -11.54 13.11 -17.56
C GLN A 233 -12.27 11.78 -17.52
N TRP A 234 -13.59 11.83 -17.33
CA TRP A 234 -14.40 10.65 -17.52
C TRP A 234 -14.56 10.38 -19.02
N GLU A 235 -14.10 9.22 -19.47
CA GLU A 235 -14.38 8.72 -20.80
C GLU A 235 -15.39 7.56 -20.72
N PRO A 236 -16.38 7.51 -21.63
CA PRO A 236 -17.21 6.32 -21.79
C PRO A 236 -16.28 5.16 -22.15
N GLN A 237 -16.21 4.12 -21.31
CA GLN A 237 -15.46 2.91 -21.67
C GLN A 237 -15.99 2.42 -23.01
N SER A 238 -15.19 2.57 -24.07
CA SER A 238 -15.51 1.98 -25.35
C SER A 238 -15.43 0.46 -25.16
N SER A 239 -16.58 -0.19 -25.02
CA SER A 239 -16.68 -1.64 -25.14
C SER A 239 -16.45 -2.03 -26.60
N SER A 240 -15.26 -1.74 -27.14
CA SER A 240 -14.85 -2.14 -28.47
C SER A 240 -13.89 -3.32 -28.36
N THR A 241 -14.40 -4.43 -27.82
CA THR A 241 -13.86 -5.78 -28.08
C THR A 241 -14.26 -6.29 -29.46
N TRP A 242 -15.17 -5.59 -30.16
CA TRP A 242 -15.67 -5.93 -31.48
C TRP A 242 -14.59 -6.14 -32.56
N PRO A 243 -13.54 -5.30 -32.70
CA PRO A 243 -12.52 -5.52 -33.73
C PRO A 243 -11.64 -6.75 -33.44
N ILE A 244 -11.43 -7.11 -32.17
CA ILE A 244 -10.57 -8.24 -31.79
C ILE A 244 -11.30 -9.58 -32.06
N THR A 245 -12.58 -9.68 -31.68
CA THR A 245 -13.38 -10.89 -31.94
C THR A 245 -13.66 -11.08 -33.44
N GLY A 246 -13.88 -9.99 -34.19
CA GLY A 246 -14.07 -10.02 -35.65
C GLY A 246 -12.82 -10.48 -36.41
N GLY A 247 -11.63 -10.01 -35.98
CA GLY A 247 -10.35 -10.41 -36.58
C GLY A 247 -10.05 -11.90 -36.40
N ILE A 248 -10.28 -12.44 -35.20
CA ILE A 248 -10.03 -13.87 -34.91
C ILE A 248 -10.96 -14.77 -35.74
N ALA A 249 -12.25 -14.42 -35.85
CA ALA A 249 -13.20 -15.20 -36.65
C ALA A 249 -12.82 -15.25 -38.14
N ALA A 250 -12.38 -14.12 -38.71
CA ALA A 250 -11.94 -14.05 -40.11
C ALA A 250 -10.67 -14.89 -40.38
N VAL A 251 -9.70 -14.86 -39.47
CA VAL A 251 -8.47 -15.66 -39.58
C VAL A 251 -8.78 -17.16 -39.50
N VAL A 252 -9.65 -17.57 -38.57
CA VAL A 252 -10.05 -18.98 -38.44
C VAL A 252 -10.79 -19.47 -39.70
N LEU A 253 -11.72 -18.68 -40.24
CA LEU A 253 -12.42 -19.02 -41.47
C LEU A 253 -11.48 -19.12 -42.67
N PHE A 254 -10.50 -18.23 -42.78
CA PHE A 254 -9.49 -18.28 -43.83
C PHE A 254 -8.63 -19.55 -43.74
N LEU A 255 -8.17 -19.92 -42.54
CA LEU A 255 -7.39 -21.15 -42.32
C LEU A 255 -8.19 -22.41 -42.69
N ILE A 256 -9.48 -22.48 -42.31
CA ILE A 256 -10.35 -23.60 -42.68
C ILE A 256 -10.50 -23.69 -44.20
N ALA A 257 -10.70 -22.56 -44.89
CA ALA A 257 -10.80 -22.53 -46.35
C ALA A 257 -9.51 -22.99 -47.04
N VAL A 258 -8.34 -22.59 -46.53
CA VAL A 258 -7.04 -23.04 -47.04
C VAL A 258 -6.86 -24.55 -46.84
N ILE A 259 -7.19 -25.09 -45.66
CA ILE A 259 -7.09 -26.53 -45.37
C ILE A 259 -8.03 -27.33 -46.29
N ALA A 260 -9.27 -26.87 -46.46
CA ALA A 260 -10.22 -27.50 -47.38
C ALA A 260 -9.72 -27.46 -48.83
N GLY A 261 -9.18 -26.32 -49.28
CA GLY A 261 -8.59 -26.16 -50.61
C GLY A 261 -7.41 -27.11 -50.85
N VAL A 262 -6.49 -27.21 -49.89
CA VAL A 262 -5.34 -28.13 -49.95
C VAL A 262 -5.79 -29.60 -49.95
N GLY A 263 -6.81 -29.95 -49.15
CA GLY A 263 -7.38 -31.29 -49.11
C GLY A 263 -7.99 -31.72 -50.45
N ILE A 264 -8.73 -30.80 -51.09
CA ILE A 264 -9.30 -31.02 -52.44
C ILE A 264 -8.18 -31.13 -53.49
N TRP A 265 -7.15 -30.28 -53.42
CA TRP A 265 -6.02 -30.33 -54.35
C TRP A 265 -5.21 -31.63 -54.23
N ARG A 266 -4.93 -32.10 -53.01
CA ARG A 266 -4.28 -33.40 -52.78
C ARG A 266 -5.13 -34.57 -53.26
N ARG A 267 -6.44 -34.58 -53.00
CA ARG A 267 -7.34 -35.62 -53.54
C ARG A 267 -7.36 -35.65 -55.06
N LYS A 268 -7.27 -34.48 -55.72
CA LYS A 268 -7.25 -34.37 -57.18
C LYS A 268 -5.92 -34.81 -57.78
N HIS A 269 -4.80 -34.71 -57.06
CA HIS A 269 -3.46 -35.11 -57.52
C HIS A 269 -3.00 -36.50 -57.08
N SER A 270 -3.61 -37.14 -56.07
CA SER A 270 -3.27 -38.51 -55.65
C SER A 270 -4.06 -39.60 -56.39
N GLY A 271 -4.92 -39.25 -57.35
CA GLY A 271 -5.70 -40.19 -58.16
C GLY A 271 -4.95 -40.79 -59.35
N GLY A 272 -3.71 -41.28 -59.17
CA GLY A 272 -3.00 -41.91 -60.27
C GLY A 272 -1.62 -42.49 -59.94
N LYS A 273 -1.60 -43.70 -59.37
CA LYS A 273 -0.76 -44.84 -59.81
C LYS A 273 -0.96 -46.02 -58.84
N ALA A 274 -1.69 -47.02 -59.32
CA ALA A 274 -1.73 -48.35 -58.74
C ALA A 274 -0.55 -49.18 -59.23
N ALA A 275 -0.14 -50.09 -58.35
CA ALA A 275 0.98 -51.02 -58.33
C ALA A 275 1.34 -51.75 -59.65
N ASP A 276 2.61 -52.16 -59.75
CA ASP A 276 2.93 -53.56 -59.98
C ASP A 276 4.24 -53.97 -59.27
N ASN A 277 4.23 -55.21 -58.77
CA ASN A 277 5.16 -55.84 -57.83
C ASN A 277 6.32 -56.60 -58.52
N VAL A 278 7.23 -57.17 -57.69
CA VAL A 278 8.02 -58.43 -57.86
C VAL A 278 9.54 -58.20 -58.13
N PRO A 279 10.50 -59.01 -57.58
CA PRO A 279 11.27 -58.61 -56.39
C PRO A 279 12.80 -58.91 -56.49
N ALA A 280 13.47 -58.77 -55.34
CA ALA A 280 14.60 -59.58 -54.85
C ALA A 280 16.06 -59.21 -55.19
N ALA A 281 16.83 -59.24 -54.10
CA ALA A 281 18.24 -59.57 -53.93
C ALA A 281 19.31 -58.50 -54.27
N GLY A 282 20.16 -58.22 -53.28
CA GLY A 282 21.37 -57.41 -53.45
C GLY A 282 21.98 -56.98 -52.12
N ASN A 283 22.83 -57.85 -51.59
CA ASN A 283 23.54 -57.81 -50.30
C ASN A 283 24.50 -56.62 -50.09
N ASP A 284 24.82 -56.43 -48.80
CA ASP A 284 26.08 -55.93 -48.22
C ASP A 284 26.47 -54.47 -48.51
N SER A 285 26.72 -53.62 -47.52
CA SER A 285 27.83 -53.78 -46.57
C SER A 285 27.66 -52.86 -45.35
N ALA A 286 28.05 -53.42 -44.21
CA ALA A 286 28.73 -52.84 -43.03
C ALA A 286 29.15 -51.36 -43.11
N GLN A 287 29.23 -50.56 -42.05
CA GLN A 287 29.35 -50.74 -40.59
C GLN A 287 29.10 -49.31 -40.05
N GLY A 288 28.27 -49.09 -39.06
CA GLY A 288 28.66 -49.28 -37.67
C GLY A 288 28.76 -47.92 -36.99
N SER A 289 27.82 -47.65 -36.08
CA SER A 289 28.10 -47.34 -34.67
C SER A 289 26.82 -46.81 -34.03
N ASP A 290 26.15 -47.74 -33.35
CA ASP A 290 25.26 -47.44 -32.23
C ASP A 290 26.02 -46.60 -31.18
N VAL A 291 25.34 -45.69 -30.50
CA VAL A 291 24.79 -45.97 -29.17
C VAL A 291 24.13 -44.69 -28.63
N SER A 292 22.86 -44.91 -28.33
CA SER A 292 21.88 -44.10 -27.61
C SER A 292 22.24 -43.81 -26.14
N LEU A 293 21.29 -43.15 -25.45
CA LEU A 293 21.03 -43.20 -24.00
C LEU A 293 21.91 -42.21 -23.19
N ILE A 294 21.41 -41.34 -22.30
CA ILE A 294 20.19 -41.33 -21.47
C ILE A 294 19.85 -39.87 -21.10
N ALA A 295 18.56 -39.54 -21.18
CA ALA A 295 17.95 -38.53 -20.33
C ALA A 295 17.55 -39.19 -19.00
N LYS A 296 17.90 -38.58 -17.87
CA LYS A 296 17.24 -38.80 -16.57
C LYS A 296 17.62 -37.69 -15.60
N GLY A 297 16.62 -37.21 -14.87
CA GLY A 297 16.77 -36.42 -13.65
C GLY A 297 16.33 -34.99 -13.82
#